data_AF-A0A0F2NPD5-F1
#
_entry.id   AF-A0A0F2NPD5-F1
#
_cell.length_a   1.000
_cell.length_b   1.000
_cell.length_c   1.000
_cell.angle_alpha   90.00
_cell.angle_beta   90.00
_cell.angle_gamma   90.00
#
_symmetry.space_group_name_H-M   'P 1'
#
loop_
_entity.id
_entity.type
_entity.pdbx_description
1 polymer ?
#
loop_
_entity_poly.entity_id
_entity_poly.type
_entity_poly.pdbx_seq_one_letter_code
_entity_poly.pdbx_strand_id
1 'polypeptide(L)'
;MTGDFLDYKIRKHFAAMDKLITELVIIRRYIDSAKMGLNYCREHVVRGFSSGELFLPEENDFITSQEKLLVRLQLLERKMKKRLRESSRELACICGQEHSLSDRQNPQVNGSGTEKAKQTLR
;
A
#
# COMPACT_ATOMS: atom_id res chain seq x y z
N MET A 1 22.93 21.22 8.26
CA MET A 1 22.84 19.89 8.91
C MET A 1 21.42 19.31 8.96
N THR A 2 20.35 20.11 8.92
CA THR A 2 18.96 19.62 8.95
C THR A 2 18.46 19.06 7.61
N GLY A 3 18.98 19.54 6.48
CA GLY A 3 18.65 19.04 5.14
C GLY A 3 19.06 17.58 4.91
N ASP A 4 20.27 17.18 5.34
CA ASP A 4 20.77 15.81 5.14
C ASP A 4 19.97 14.75 5.91
N PHE A 5 19.48 15.11 7.11
CA PHE A 5 18.70 14.20 7.94
C PHE A 5 17.27 14.00 7.41
N LEU A 6 16.65 15.06 6.90
CA LEU A 6 15.31 14.99 6.30
C LEU A 6 15.34 14.20 4.98
N ASP A 7 16.30 14.49 4.12
CA ASP A 7 16.50 13.81 2.86
C ASP A 7 16.81 12.31 3.07
N TYR A 8 17.60 11.97 4.10
CA TYR A 8 17.78 10.58 4.53
C TYR A 8 16.46 9.90 4.93
N LYS A 9 15.59 10.57 5.71
CA LYS A 9 14.29 10.00 6.10
C LYS A 9 13.39 9.76 4.90
N ILE A 10 13.28 10.73 3.99
CA ILE A 10 12.47 10.61 2.77
C ILE A 10 12.93 9.42 1.94
N ARG A 11 14.23 9.32 1.64
CA ARG A 11 14.81 8.19 0.91
C ARG A 11 14.55 6.85 1.59
N LYS A 12 14.68 6.79 2.91
CA LYS A 12 14.40 5.57 3.69
C LYS A 12 12.93 5.13 3.56
N HIS A 13 11.98 6.07 3.59
CA HIS A 13 10.57 5.75 3.39
C HIS A 13 10.26 5.29 1.96
N PHE A 14 10.86 5.91 0.94
CA PHE A 14 10.71 5.44 -0.44
C PHE A 14 11.24 4.02 -0.63
N ALA A 15 12.43 3.71 -0.11
CA ALA A 15 12.99 2.35 -0.17
C ALA A 15 12.09 1.32 0.55
N ALA A 16 11.51 1.68 1.70
CA ALA A 16 10.57 0.82 2.41
C ALA A 16 9.27 0.58 1.62
N MET A 17 8.73 1.63 0.98
CA MET A 17 7.54 1.51 0.13
C MET A 17 7.80 0.67 -1.13
N ASP A 18 8.95 0.85 -1.78
CA ASP A 18 9.33 0.08 -2.96
C ASP A 18 9.45 -1.42 -2.65
N LYS A 19 10.04 -1.75 -1.50
CA LYS A 19 10.06 -3.13 -0.99
C LYS A 19 8.65 -3.68 -0.78
N LEU A 20 7.75 -2.90 -0.15
CA LEU A 20 6.35 -3.30 0.06
C LEU A 20 5.58 -3.44 -1.27
N ILE A 21 5.89 -2.65 -2.29
CA ILE A 21 5.28 -2.79 -3.62
C ILE A 21 5.77 -4.08 -4.28
N THR A 22 7.08 -4.34 -4.23
CA THR A 22 7.69 -5.55 -4.79
C THR A 22 7.11 -6.81 -4.16
N GLU A 23 7.08 -6.89 -2.83
CA GLU A 23 6.47 -8.01 -2.11
C GLU A 23 4.96 -8.16 -2.43
N LEU A 24 4.23 -7.06 -2.62
CA LEU A 24 2.81 -7.10 -3.00
C LEU A 24 2.61 -7.67 -4.42
N VAL A 25 3.46 -7.29 -5.38
CA VAL A 25 3.45 -7.84 -6.74
C VAL A 25 3.69 -9.35 -6.73
N ILE A 26 4.66 -9.79 -5.94
CA ILE A 26 4.99 -11.22 -5.76
C ILE A 26 3.78 -11.97 -5.18
N ILE A 27 3.17 -11.46 -4.10
CA ILE A 27 1.99 -12.10 -3.48
C ILE A 27 0.84 -12.21 -4.47
N ARG A 28 0.57 -11.18 -5.27
CA ARG A 28 -0.48 -11.22 -6.29
C ARG A 28 -0.25 -12.33 -7.30
N ARG A 29 0.98 -12.49 -7.80
CA ARG A 29 1.34 -13.61 -8.69
C ARG A 29 1.09 -14.97 -8.05
N TYR A 30 1.44 -15.13 -6.77
CA TYR A 30 1.16 -16.37 -6.04
C TYR A 30 -0.35 -16.61 -5.86
N ILE A 31 -1.14 -15.56 -5.57
CA ILE A 31 -2.60 -15.67 -5.48
C ILE A 31 -3.19 -16.15 -6.80
N ASP A 32 -2.78 -15.55 -7.92
CA ASP A 32 -3.31 -15.89 -9.23
C ASP A 32 -2.93 -17.33 -9.62
N SER A 33 -1.68 -17.72 -9.35
CA SER A 33 -1.22 -19.10 -9.55
C SER A 33 -2.01 -20.09 -8.69
N ALA A 34 -2.25 -19.77 -7.41
CA ALA A 34 -3.03 -20.61 -6.51
C ALA A 34 -4.49 -20.75 -6.95
N LYS A 35 -5.11 -19.66 -7.46
CA LYS A 35 -6.47 -19.71 -8.03
C LYS A 35 -6.52 -20.59 -9.27
N MET A 36 -5.56 -20.45 -10.18
CA MET A 36 -5.47 -21.28 -11.38
C MET A 36 -5.33 -22.76 -11.01
N GLY A 37 -4.43 -23.09 -10.08
CA GLY A 37 -4.24 -24.46 -9.59
C GLY A 37 -5.50 -25.02 -8.94
N LEU A 38 -6.18 -24.23 -8.09
CA LEU A 38 -7.42 -24.65 -7.44
C LEU A 38 -8.55 -24.91 -8.45
N ASN A 39 -8.69 -24.05 -9.47
CA ASN A 39 -9.67 -24.25 -10.53
C ASN A 39 -9.37 -25.53 -11.32
N TYR A 40 -8.11 -25.76 -11.68
CA TYR A 40 -7.69 -26.98 -12.35
C TYR A 40 -8.02 -28.24 -11.53
N CYS A 41 -7.74 -28.23 -10.23
CA CYS A 41 -8.09 -29.34 -9.34
C CYS A 41 -9.60 -29.56 -9.28
N ARG A 42 -10.40 -28.49 -9.14
CA ARG A 42 -11.86 -28.58 -9.11
C ARG A 42 -12.42 -29.13 -10.43
N GLU A 43 -11.89 -28.70 -11.57
CA GLU A 43 -12.28 -29.22 -12.89
C GLU A 43 -11.98 -30.73 -13.01
N HIS A 44 -10.82 -31.16 -12.53
CA HIS A 44 -10.48 -32.59 -12.47
C HIS A 44 -11.43 -33.38 -11.59
N VAL A 45 -11.82 -32.84 -10.44
CA VAL A 45 -12.81 -33.48 -9.56
C VAL A 45 -14.14 -33.70 -10.25
N VAL A 46 -14.65 -32.66 -10.91
CA VAL A 46 -15.92 -32.72 -11.64
C VAL A 46 -15.85 -33.74 -12.79
N ARG A 47 -14.70 -33.84 -13.47
CA ARG A 47 -14.50 -34.81 -14.57
C ARG A 47 -14.40 -36.25 -14.06
N GLY A 48 -13.65 -36.50 -12.98
CA GLY A 48 -13.55 -37.83 -12.35
C GLY A 48 -14.89 -38.36 -11.85
N PHE A 49 -15.73 -37.47 -11.28
CA PHE A 49 -17.10 -37.82 -10.93
C PHE A 49 -17.96 -38.22 -12.15
N SER A 50 -17.73 -37.58 -13.29
CA SER A 50 -18.46 -37.84 -14.53
C SER A 50 -18.01 -39.13 -15.24
N SER A 51 -16.77 -39.58 -15.00
CA SER A 51 -16.21 -40.84 -15.53
C SER A 51 -16.49 -42.06 -14.64
N GLY A 52 -17.10 -41.87 -13.46
CA GLY A 52 -17.33 -42.95 -12.49
C GLY A 52 -16.08 -43.34 -11.69
N GLU A 53 -15.03 -42.53 -11.73
CA GLU A 53 -13.83 -42.73 -10.92
C GLU A 53 -14.10 -42.35 -9.46
N LEU A 54 -13.73 -43.23 -8.54
CA LEU A 54 -13.90 -43.02 -7.11
C LEU A 54 -12.85 -42.00 -6.63
N PHE A 55 -13.30 -40.81 -6.23
CA PHE A 55 -12.42 -39.77 -5.71
C PHE A 55 -11.81 -40.16 -4.37
N LEU A 56 -10.48 -40.05 -4.25
CA LEU A 56 -9.78 -40.44 -3.03
C LEU A 56 -9.90 -39.32 -1.98
N PRO A 57 -10.08 -39.64 -0.68
CA PRO A 57 -10.11 -38.65 0.41
C PRO A 57 -8.92 -37.68 0.39
N GLU A 58 -7.74 -38.14 -0.06
CA GLU A 58 -6.51 -37.35 -0.16
C GLU A 58 -6.61 -36.16 -1.13
N GLU A 59 -7.40 -36.28 -2.21
CA GLU A 59 -7.58 -35.19 -3.17
C GLU A 59 -8.47 -34.07 -2.61
N ASN A 60 -9.41 -34.43 -1.73
CA ASN A 60 -10.28 -33.48 -1.03
C ASN A 60 -9.49 -32.70 0.04
N ASP A 61 -8.56 -33.38 0.72
CA ASP A 61 -7.61 -32.76 1.66
C ASP A 61 -6.66 -31.79 0.94
N PHE A 62 -6.20 -32.15 -0.26
CA PHE A 62 -5.38 -31.26 -1.10
C PHE A 62 -6.12 -29.98 -1.49
N ILE A 63 -7.35 -30.08 -2.00
CA ILE A 63 -8.19 -28.92 -2.36
C ILE A 63 -8.39 -28.01 -1.16
N THR A 64 -8.75 -28.59 -0.02
CA THR A 64 -8.91 -27.86 1.25
C THR A 64 -7.61 -27.14 1.65
N SER A 65 -6.46 -27.78 1.46
CA SER A 65 -5.14 -27.17 1.72
C SER A 65 -4.87 -25.98 0.79
N GLN A 66 -5.20 -26.09 -0.50
CA GLN A 66 -5.05 -25.00 -1.46
C GLN A 66 -5.98 -23.82 -1.15
N GLU A 67 -7.22 -24.08 -0.72
CA GLU A 67 -8.14 -23.03 -0.27
C GLU A 67 -7.61 -22.28 0.95
N LYS A 68 -7.07 -23.01 1.94
CA LYS A 68 -6.43 -22.41 3.11
C LYS A 68 -5.21 -21.55 2.71
N LEU A 69 -4.40 -22.02 1.77
CA LEU A 69 -3.28 -21.24 1.23
C LEU A 69 -3.76 -19.93 0.59
N LEU A 70 -4.81 -19.99 -0.24
CA LEU A 70 -5.38 -18.81 -0.89
C LEU A 70 -5.87 -17.78 0.13
N VAL A 71 -6.56 -18.21 1.19
CA VAL A 71 -7.00 -17.32 2.28
C VAL A 71 -5.80 -16.66 2.98
N ARG A 72 -4.73 -17.41 3.25
CA ARG A 72 -3.51 -16.87 3.86
C ARG A 72 -2.83 -15.83 2.96
N LEU A 73 -2.73 -16.10 1.67
CA LEU A 73 -2.14 -15.16 0.70
C LEU A 73 -2.97 -13.87 0.59
N GLN A 74 -4.30 -13.97 0.56
CA GLN A 74 -5.19 -12.80 0.56
C GLN A 74 -5.05 -11.96 1.84
N LEU A 75 -4.88 -12.61 3.00
CA LEU A 75 -4.64 -11.91 4.26
C LEU A 75 -3.30 -11.15 4.24
N LEU A 76 -2.26 -11.77 3.69
CA LEU A 76 -0.96 -11.11 3.49
C LEU A 76 -1.09 -9.91 2.56
N GLU A 77 -1.79 -10.05 1.43
CA GLU A 77 -2.06 -8.94 0.50
C GLU A 77 -2.74 -7.76 1.21
N ARG A 78 -3.76 -8.01 2.04
CA ARG A 78 -4.45 -6.97 2.82
C ARG A 78 -3.51 -6.29 3.83
N LYS A 79 -2.70 -7.05 4.56
CA LYS A 79 -1.73 -6.52 5.52
C LYS A 79 -0.70 -5.62 4.84
N MET A 80 -0.20 -6.03 3.68
CA MET A 80 0.75 -5.25 2.88
C MET A 80 0.15 -3.96 2.34
N LYS A 81 -1.06 -4.02 1.77
CA LYS A 81 -1.78 -2.81 1.34
C LYS A 81 -2.00 -1.83 2.51
N LYS A 82 -2.26 -2.33 3.71
CA LYS A 82 -2.40 -1.50 4.92
C LYS A 82 -1.07 -0.80 5.24
N ARG A 83 0.02 -1.55 5.31
CA ARG A 83 1.37 -0.99 5.56
C ARG A 83 1.77 0.04 4.51
N LEU A 84 1.50 -0.21 3.24
CA LEU A 84 1.82 0.73 2.16
C LEU A 84 1.09 2.07 2.34
N ARG A 85 -0.19 2.03 2.73
CA ARG A 85 -0.96 3.25 3.06
C ARG A 85 -0.42 3.97 4.28
N GLU A 86 -0.02 3.24 5.32
CA GLU A 86 0.58 3.81 6.53
C GLU A 86 1.90 4.50 6.19
N SER A 87 2.80 3.84 5.46
CA SER A 87 4.07 4.42 5.00
C SER A 87 3.87 5.63 4.08
N SER A 88 2.86 5.61 3.22
CA SER A 88 2.51 6.77 2.38
C SER A 88 2.02 7.96 3.20
N ARG A 89 1.21 7.72 4.25
CA ARG A 89 0.77 8.78 5.19
C ARG A 89 1.94 9.34 5.98
N GLU A 90 2.83 8.49 6.49
CA GLU A 90 4.03 8.91 7.20
C GLU A 90 4.92 9.78 6.32
N LEU A 91 5.14 9.39 5.05
CA LEU A 91 5.89 10.21 4.11
C LEU A 91 5.21 11.57 3.86
N ALA A 92 3.88 11.59 3.67
CA ALA A 92 3.14 12.84 3.52
C ALA A 92 3.27 13.74 4.76
N CYS A 93 3.28 13.17 5.97
CA CYS A 93 3.54 13.92 7.20
C CYS A 93 4.96 14.50 7.24
N ILE A 94 5.98 13.73 6.83
CA ILE A 94 7.38 14.20 6.78
C ILE A 94 7.52 15.36 5.80
N CYS A 95 6.98 15.23 4.59
CA CYS A 95 7.02 16.30 3.59
C CYS A 95 6.19 17.52 4.05
N GLY A 96 5.05 17.31 4.71
CA GLY A 96 4.22 18.40 5.25
C GLY A 96 4.86 19.18 6.41
N GLN A 97 5.82 18.59 7.13
CA GLN A 97 6.60 19.29 8.16
C GLN A 97 7.57 20.34 7.57
N GLU A 98 7.93 20.27 6.28
CA GLU A 98 8.74 21.29 5.60
C GLU A 98 8.06 22.67 5.61
N HIS A 99 6.73 22.71 5.44
CA HIS A 99 5.99 23.97 5.41
C HIS A 99 6.00 24.67 6.77
N SER A 100 5.86 23.94 7.87
CA SER A 100 5.79 24.53 9.21
C SER A 100 7.12 25.08 9.75
N LEU A 101 8.25 24.58 9.26
CA LEU A 101 9.59 25.11 9.61
C LEU A 101 9.98 26.32 8.75
N SER A 102 9.49 26.38 7.50
CA SER A 102 9.71 27.51 6.58
C SER A 102 8.95 28.77 7.04
N ASP A 103 7.75 28.61 7.59
CA ASP A 103 6.92 29.72 8.10
C ASP A 103 7.46 30.34 9.40
N ARG A 104 8.37 29.65 10.12
CA ARG A 104 8.99 30.17 11.35
C ARG A 104 10.32 30.90 11.14
N GLN A 105 10.83 30.95 9.91
CA GLN A 105 12.08 31.68 9.58
C GLN A 105 11.85 33.09 9.03
N ASN A 106 10.63 33.63 9.11
CA ASN A 106 10.35 35.04 8.82
C ASN A 106 10.03 35.84 10.10
N PRO A 107 11.04 36.36 10.82
CA PRO A 107 10.80 37.38 11.83
C PRO A 107 10.63 38.76 11.16
N GLN A 108 9.39 39.26 11.18
CA GLN A 108 8.95 40.68 11.15
C GLN A 108 9.31 41.59 9.96
N VAL A 109 8.27 42.21 9.39
CA VAL A 109 8.25 43.67 9.17
C VAL A 109 6.95 44.23 9.75
N ASN A 110 7.07 44.84 10.94
CA ASN A 110 6.12 45.83 11.42
C ASN A 110 6.09 47.00 10.41
N GLY A 111 4.96 47.19 9.75
CA GLY A 111 4.68 48.34 8.90
C GLY A 111 3.39 49.00 9.35
N SER A 112 3.48 49.80 10.41
CA SER A 112 2.49 50.83 10.75
C SER A 112 2.31 51.76 9.55
N GLY A 113 1.07 51.93 9.08
CA GLY A 113 0.78 52.72 7.89
C GLY A 113 -0.71 52.96 7.66
N THR A 114 -1.42 53.45 8.67
CA THR A 114 -2.69 54.16 8.47
C THR A 114 -2.42 55.49 7.77
N GLU A 115 -2.54 55.54 6.44
CA GLU A 115 -2.69 56.80 5.72
C GLU A 115 -3.91 56.78 4.78
N LYS A 116 -4.92 57.53 5.24
CA LYS A 116 -5.82 58.42 4.50
C LYS A 116 -6.71 57.84 3.38
N ALA A 117 -7.96 57.69 3.78
CA ALA A 117 -9.11 57.99 2.94
C ALA A 117 -9.06 59.42 2.36
N LYS A 118 -9.22 59.53 1.04
CA LYS A 118 -10.06 60.49 0.28
C LYS A 118 -9.48 60.69 -1.13
N GLN A 119 -10.22 60.29 -2.17
CA GLN A 119 -10.69 61.23 -3.20
C GLN A 119 -11.65 60.55 -4.19
N THR A 120 -12.89 61.01 -4.07
CA THR A 120 -13.96 61.21 -5.05
C THR A 120 -13.57 61.10 -6.54
N LEU A 121 -14.35 60.34 -7.31
CA LEU A 121 -14.63 60.61 -8.74
C LEU A 121 -15.87 59.80 -9.19
N ARG A 122 -17.06 60.36 -8.95
CA ARG A 122 -18.12 60.64 -9.92
C ARG A 122 -19.37 61.15 -9.20
#